data_AF-A0A8X8FSL4-F1
#
_entry.id   AF-A0A8X8FSL4-F1
#
_cell.length_a   1.000
_cell.length_b   1.000
_cell.length_c   1.000
_cell.angle_alpha   90.00
_cell.angle_beta   90.00
_cell.angle_gamma   90.00
#
_symmetry.space_group_name_H-M   'P 1'
#
loop_
_entity.id
_entity.type
_entity.pdbx_description
1 polymer ?
#
loop_
_entity_poly.entity_id
_entity_poly.type
_entity_poly.pdbx_seq_one_letter_code
_entity_poly.pdbx_strand_id
1 'polypeptide(L)' 'MKEGAPDHREVGHELARCSGVNLTRARKGVVRLWEARGLALIAMLRGDIDEVARIMAHARGRTGNTKPPAIDAAKEH' A
#
# COMPACT_ATOMS: atom_id res chain seq x y z
N MET A 1 -12.69 -25.01 1.56
CA MET A 1 -12.53 -23.96 0.54
C MET A 1 -11.14 -23.38 0.77
N LYS A 2 -10.21 -23.44 -0.18
CA LYS A 2 -8.91 -22.80 -0.01
C LYS A 2 -9.16 -21.30 -0.14
N GLU A 3 -9.33 -20.61 0.98
CA GLU A 3 -9.15 -19.15 1.06
C GLU A 3 -7.68 -18.89 0.69
N GLY A 4 -7.42 -18.86 -0.62
CA GLY A 4 -6.17 -18.33 -1.14
C GLY A 4 -6.10 -16.89 -0.70
N ALA A 5 -5.00 -16.53 -0.04
CA ALA A 5 -4.80 -15.16 0.41
C ALA A 5 -5.16 -14.19 -0.74
N PRO A 6 -5.94 -13.12 -0.47
CA PRO A 6 -6.39 -12.19 -1.51
C PRO A 6 -5.19 -11.73 -2.35
N ASP A 7 -5.36 -11.71 -3.68
CA ASP A 7 -4.29 -11.27 -4.56
C ASP A 7 -4.06 -9.77 -4.39
N HIS A 8 -2.84 -9.40 -3.99
CA HIS A 8 -2.50 -8.01 -3.71
C HIS A 8 -2.63 -7.08 -4.91
N ARG A 9 -2.51 -7.59 -6.15
CA ARG A 9 -2.68 -6.78 -7.36
C ARG A 9 -4.14 -6.49 -7.58
N GLU A 10 -4.99 -7.50 -7.46
CA GLU A 10 -6.45 -7.33 -7.56
C GLU A 10 -6.97 -6.34 -6.51
N VAL A 11 -6.56 -6.51 -5.25
CA VAL A 11 -6.90 -5.57 -4.17
C VAL A 11 -6.39 -4.17 -4.47
N GLY A 12 -5.16 -4.03 -4.96
CA GLY A 12 -4.59 -2.74 -5.36
C GLY A 12 -5.35 -2.07 -6.51
N HIS A 13 -5.82 -2.87 -7.47
CA HIS A 13 -6.60 -2.40 -8.61
C HIS A 13 -8.01 -1.97 -8.21
N GLU A 14 -8.65 -2.72 -7.32
CA GLU A 14 -9.96 -2.37 -6.78
C GLU A 14 -9.90 -1.09 -5.95
N LEU A 15 -8.88 -0.94 -5.09
CA LEU A 15 -8.63 0.30 -4.34
C LEU A 15 -8.43 1.50 -5.27
N ALA A 16 -7.66 1.33 -6.35
CA ALA A 16 -7.46 2.38 -7.34
C ALA A 16 -8.79 2.76 -8.00
N ARG A 17 -9.60 1.76 -8.40
CA ARG A 17 -10.91 1.97 -9.02
C ARG A 17 -11.88 2.70 -8.09
N CYS A 18 -11.98 2.28 -6.82
CA CYS A 18 -12.79 2.96 -5.81
C CYS A 18 -12.34 4.41 -5.57
N SER A 19 -11.04 4.67 -5.69
CA SER A 19 -10.47 6.02 -5.62
C SER A 19 -10.62 6.84 -6.92
N GLY A 20 -11.20 6.28 -7.99
CA GLY A 20 -11.32 6.93 -9.29
C GLY A 20 -10.04 6.94 -10.14
N VAL A 21 -9.01 6.18 -9.73
CA VAL A 21 -7.75 6.05 -10.47
C VAL A 21 -7.86 4.93 -11.50
N ASN A 22 -7.75 5.28 -12.78
CA ASN A 22 -7.71 4.30 -13.86
C ASN A 22 -6.29 3.78 -14.09
N LEU A 23 -5.99 2.59 -13.56
CA LEU A 23 -4.67 1.96 -13.69
C LEU A 23 -4.29 1.58 -15.11
N THR A 24 -5.26 1.36 -16.01
CA THR A 24 -4.97 1.04 -17.42
C THR A 24 -4.36 2.23 -18.17
N ARG A 25 -4.65 3.46 -17.72
CA ARG A 25 -4.08 4.70 -18.26
C ARG A 25 -2.97 5.29 -17.38
N ALA A 26 -2.74 4.72 -16.20
CA ALA A 26 -1.77 5.24 -15.25
C ALA A 26 -0.33 4.85 -15.63
N ARG A 27 0.64 5.65 -15.21
CA ARG A 27 2.07 5.32 -15.35
C ARG A 27 2.39 4.05 -14.56
N LYS A 28 3.31 3.21 -15.06
CA LYS A 28 3.74 1.96 -14.38
C LYS A 28 4.11 2.14 -12.90
N GLY A 29 4.68 3.29 -12.51
CA GLY A 29 4.99 3.59 -11.11
C GLY A 29 3.75 3.80 -10.23
N VAL A 30 2.68 4.39 -10.79
CA VAL A 30 1.39 4.54 -10.11
C VAL A 30 0.72 3.17 -9.96
N VAL A 31 0.75 2.33 -10.99
CA VAL A 31 0.24 0.94 -10.92
C VAL A 31 0.92 0.16 -9.78
N ARG A 32 2.26 0.16 -9.75
CA ARG A 32 3.03 -0.50 -8.67
C ARG A 32 2.72 0.05 -7.28
N LEU A 33 2.51 1.36 -7.15
CA LEU A 33 2.14 1.98 -5.88
C LEU A 33 0.77 1.46 -5.38
N TRP A 34 -0.18 1.28 -6.29
CA TRP A 34 -1.51 0.74 -5.94
C TRP A 34 -1.47 -0.77 -5.66
N GLU A 35 -0.71 -1.55 -6.43
CA GLU A 35 -0.46 -2.98 -6.11
C GLU A 35 0.19 -3.13 -4.72
N ALA A 36 1.16 -2.29 -4.38
CA ALA A 36 1.79 -2.30 -3.06
C ALA A 36 0.84 -1.85 -1.94
N ARG A 37 -0.09 -0.92 -2.22
CA ARG A 37 -1.17 -0.59 -1.27
C ARG A 37 -2.08 -1.79 -0.99
N GLY A 38 -2.38 -2.59 -2.01
CA GLY A 38 -3.11 -3.85 -1.83
C GLY A 38 -2.35 -4.84 -0.94
N LEU A 39 -1.03 -4.98 -1.17
CA LEU A 39 -0.18 -5.83 -0.33
C LEU A 39 -0.11 -5.32 1.12
N ALA A 40 -0.01 -4.02 1.31
CA ALA A 40 -0.04 -3.37 2.62
C ALA A 40 -1.39 -3.61 3.34
N LEU A 41 -2.52 -3.53 2.63
CA LEU A 41 -3.83 -3.82 3.23
C LEU A 41 -3.91 -5.27 3.71
N ILE A 42 -3.36 -6.22 2.94
CA ILE A 42 -3.31 -7.63 3.33
C ILE A 42 -2.44 -7.84 4.57
N ALA A 43 -1.31 -7.14 4.66
CA ALA A 43 -0.46 -7.17 5.86
C ALA A 43 -1.16 -6.55 7.08
N MET A 44 -1.92 -5.45 6.90
CA MET A 44 -2.74 -4.87 7.97
C MET A 44 -3.81 -5.85 8.47
N LEU A 45 -4.49 -6.58 7.56
CA LEU A 45 -5.46 -7.61 7.92
C LEU A 45 -4.84 -8.77 8.72
N ARG A 46 -3.54 -9.01 8.54
CA ARG A 46 -2.77 -9.99 9.33
C ARG A 46 -2.28 -9.43 10.67
N GLY A 47 -2.46 -8.13 10.92
CA GLY A 47 -1.93 -7.43 12.09
C GLY A 47 -0.44 -7.08 12.00
N ASP A 48 0.17 -7.21 10.82
CA ASP A 48 1.61 -7.07 10.63
C ASP A 48 1.97 -5.64 10.18
N ILE A 49 1.92 -4.71 11.14
CA ILE A 49 2.14 -3.28 10.89
C ILE A 49 3.58 -2.97 10.43
N ASP A 50 4.56 -3.77 10.86
CA ASP A 50 5.95 -3.65 10.40
C ASP A 50 6.08 -3.98 8.91
N GLU A 51 5.44 -5.07 8.47
CA GLU A 51 5.40 -5.44 7.06
C GLU A 51 4.71 -4.35 6.21
N VAL A 52 3.63 -3.75 6.71
CA VAL A 52 2.95 -2.61 6.06
C VAL A 52 3.91 -1.45 5.81
N ALA A 53 4.68 -1.08 6.83
CA ALA A 53 5.65 0.00 6.73
C ALA A 53 6.75 -0.33 5.73
N ARG A 54 7.29 -1.56 5.75
CA ARG A 54 8.30 -2.02 4.78
C ARG A 54 7.79 -2.01 3.34
N ILE A 55 6.57 -2.50 3.11
CA ILE A 55 5.94 -2.51 1.78
C ILE A 55 5.78 -1.08 1.25
N MET A 56 5.22 -0.17 2.05
CA MET A 56 4.97 1.20 1.63
C MET A 56 6.26 2.02 1.45
N ALA A 57 7.31 1.73 2.25
CA ALA A 57 8.63 2.33 2.08
C ALA A 57 9.28 1.89 0.75
N HIS A 58 9.13 0.62 0.37
CA HIS A 58 9.63 0.12 -0.90
C HIS A 58 8.83 0.66 -2.09
N ALA A 59 7.51 0.75 -1.96
CA ALA A 59 6.58 1.18 -3.01
C ALA A 59 6.75 2.64 -3.45
N ARG A 60 7.09 3.52 -2.50
CA ARG A 60 7.36 4.93 -2.79
C ARG A 60 8.70 5.14 -3.51
N GLY A 61 9.51 4.07 -3.63
CA GLY A 61 10.92 4.17 -3.97
C GLY A 61 11.67 4.90 -2.85
N ARG A 62 12.98 4.73 -2.77
CA ARG A 62 13.79 5.67 -1.98
C ARG A 62 13.61 7.06 -2.59
N THR A 63 12.64 7.83 -2.10
CA THR A 63 12.79 9.27 -2.00
C THR A 63 14.07 9.44 -1.21
N GLY A 64 15.17 9.78 -1.88
CA GLY A 64 16.44 10.01 -1.20
C GLY A 64 16.17 10.92 0.00
N ASN A 65 16.52 10.44 1.20
CA ASN A 65 16.60 11.25 2.40
C ASN A 65 15.36 12.15 2.68
N THR A 66 14.19 11.56 2.90
CA THR A 66 13.14 12.30 3.62
C THR A 66 12.64 11.44 4.76
N LYS A 67 12.89 11.96 5.96
CA LYS A 67 12.41 11.53 7.27
C LYS A 67 11.05 10.82 7.16
N PRO A 68 10.86 9.65 7.78
CA PRO A 68 9.57 8.97 7.77
C PRO A 68 8.48 9.95 8.24
N PRO A 69 7.31 10.02 7.58
CA PRO A 69 6.20 10.78 8.12
C PRO A 69 5.89 10.20 9.48
N ALA A 70 5.98 11.04 10.52
CA ALA A 70 5.60 10.71 11.87
C ALA A 70 4.13 10.27 11.86
N ILE A 71 3.91 8.97 11.80
CA ILE A 71 2.65 8.32 12.20
C ILE A 71 2.56 8.18 13.72
N ASP A 72 3.47 8.83 14.45
CA ASP A 72 3.50 8.89 15.92
C ASP A 72 3.59 10.35 16.37
N ALA A 73 2.44 11.02 16.46
CA ALA A 73 2.22 12.23 17.28
C ALA A 73 0.74 12.63 17.26
N ALA A 74 -0.15 11.71 17.66
CA ALA A 74 -1.43 12.08 18.25
C ALA A 74 -1.41 11.59 19.70
N LYS A 75 -0.51 12.19 20.50
CA LYS A 75 -0.66 12.17 21.95
C LYS A 75 -1.41 13.42 22.35
N GLU A 76 -2.49 13.16 23.06
CA GLU A 76 -3.44 14.05 23.70
C GLU A 76 -2.77 15.24 24.40
N HIS A 77 -3.35 16.43 24.23
CA HIS A 77 -3.38 17.49 25.25
C HIS A 77 -4.48 18.52 24.98
#